data_AF-A0A2U3P1U4-F1
#
_entry.id   AF-A0A2U3P1U4-F1
#
_cell.length_a   1.000
_cell.length_b   1.000
_cell.length_c   1.000
_cell.angle_alpha   90.00
_cell.angle_beta   90.00
_cell.angle_gamma   90.00
#
_symmetry.space_group_name_H-M   'P 1'
#
loop_
_entity.id
_entity.type
_entity.pdbx_description
1 polymer ?
#
loop_
_entity_poly.entity_id
_entity_poly.type
_entity_poly.pdbx_seq_one_letter_code
_entity_poly.pdbx_strand_id
1 'polypeptide(L)'
;VQMTSQQVSSAVGSDPVLGPGTYTAGSYANGTVVVGPNGLLTVANGGSIITPNQAGAVVVNGNLFINTGSTLSLGPGSSFTLQTGASAIISNGFTTTLTNSTVTVSGVFQSFGELTISDSIINLAGGHFVNGFGSSLTVVNSVVTASGSGGFASQTGNVVALGALTSSPGLAGTAGIQPQLNVDGLLEWARTASAADLAGALG
;
A
#
# COMPACT_ATOMS: atom_id res chain seq x y z
N VAL A 1 -24.76 18.23 14.06
CA VAL A 1 -24.75 17.47 12.80
C VAL A 1 -25.11 16.03 13.13
N GLN A 2 -26.28 15.57 12.74
CA GLN A 2 -26.77 14.22 13.04
C GLN A 2 -26.05 13.23 12.10
N MET A 3 -25.12 12.43 12.64
CA MET A 3 -24.49 11.35 11.88
C MET A 3 -25.46 10.17 11.82
N THR A 4 -26.13 9.98 10.69
CA THR A 4 -26.96 8.80 10.44
C THR A 4 -26.05 7.61 10.17
N SER A 5 -26.03 6.60 11.05
CA SER A 5 -25.41 5.31 10.75
C SER A 5 -26.26 4.56 9.73
N GLN A 6 -25.68 4.21 8.59
CA GLN A 6 -26.37 3.40 7.58
C GLN A 6 -26.08 1.92 7.90
N GLN A 7 -27.09 1.20 8.38
CA GLN A 7 -27.03 -0.25 8.51
C GLN A 7 -27.45 -0.86 7.17
N VAL A 8 -26.51 -1.37 6.39
CA VAL A 8 -26.84 -2.13 5.18
C VAL A 8 -27.03 -3.59 5.58
N SER A 9 -28.29 -3.98 5.76
CA SER A 9 -28.62 -5.40 5.92
C SER A 9 -28.40 -6.12 4.60
N SER A 10 -27.80 -7.30 4.63
CA SER A 10 -27.60 -8.19 3.47
C SER A 10 -28.93 -8.54 2.81
N ALA A 11 -29.37 -7.72 1.85
CA ALA A 11 -30.42 -8.06 0.92
C ALA A 11 -29.78 -8.75 -0.28
N VAL A 12 -30.20 -9.98 -0.56
CA VAL A 12 -29.87 -10.68 -1.81
C VAL A 12 -30.62 -9.95 -2.93
N GLY A 13 -29.99 -8.96 -3.54
CA GLY A 13 -30.57 -8.16 -4.61
C GLY A 13 -29.82 -6.84 -4.83
N SER A 14 -29.06 -6.78 -5.92
CA SER A 14 -28.20 -5.67 -6.40
C SER A 14 -27.23 -5.08 -5.37
N ASP A 15 -25.94 -5.23 -5.64
CA ASP A 15 -24.83 -4.83 -4.77
C ASP A 15 -24.96 -3.40 -4.25
N PRO A 16 -24.80 -3.16 -2.94
CA PRO A 16 -24.82 -1.82 -2.39
C PRO A 16 -23.50 -1.11 -2.70
N VAL A 17 -23.55 -0.05 -3.51
CA VAL A 17 -22.49 0.97 -3.52
C VAL A 17 -22.56 1.70 -2.18
N LEU A 18 -21.65 1.39 -1.27
CA LEU A 18 -21.54 2.10 0.00
C LEU A 18 -20.92 3.47 -0.27
N GLY A 19 -21.68 4.55 -0.01
CA GLY A 19 -21.15 5.91 -0.04
C GLY A 19 -20.31 6.25 1.19
N PRO A 20 -19.92 7.52 1.36
CA PRO A 20 -19.31 8.00 2.61
C PRO A 20 -20.26 7.81 3.80
N GLY A 21 -19.75 7.29 4.93
CA GLY A 21 -20.54 7.14 6.16
C GLY A 21 -19.91 6.23 7.22
N THR A 22 -20.49 6.24 8.42
CA THR A 22 -20.22 5.23 9.44
C THR A 22 -21.19 4.08 9.25
N TYR A 23 -20.67 2.90 9.01
CA TYR A 23 -21.48 1.72 8.77
C TYR A 23 -21.39 0.77 9.96
N THR A 24 -22.55 0.37 10.47
CA THR A 24 -22.66 -0.54 11.61
C THR A 24 -22.21 -1.95 11.22
N ALA A 25 -21.83 -2.78 12.21
CA ALA A 25 -21.34 -4.13 12.00
C ALA A 25 -22.29 -4.97 11.13
N GLY A 26 -21.77 -5.41 9.99
CA GLY A 26 -22.44 -6.27 9.01
C GLY A 26 -21.39 -6.84 8.05
N SER A 27 -21.71 -7.99 7.43
CA SER A 27 -20.88 -8.57 6.37
C SER A 27 -21.29 -8.00 5.02
N TYR A 28 -20.40 -7.23 4.40
CA TYR A 28 -20.56 -6.78 3.02
C TYR A 28 -20.04 -7.89 2.12
N ALA A 29 -20.94 -8.69 1.55
CA ALA A 29 -20.61 -9.84 0.71
C ALA A 29 -20.98 -9.58 -0.76
N ASN A 30 -20.14 -10.06 -1.68
CA ASN A 30 -20.41 -10.18 -3.13
C ASN A 30 -20.44 -8.91 -4.01
N GLY A 31 -20.15 -7.72 -3.49
CA GLY A 31 -20.25 -6.47 -4.26
C GLY A 31 -18.96 -5.66 -4.41
N THR A 32 -19.10 -4.51 -5.08
CA THR A 32 -18.09 -3.45 -5.13
C THR A 32 -18.29 -2.48 -3.96
N VAL A 33 -17.30 -2.35 -3.08
CA VAL A 33 -17.23 -1.29 -2.06
C VAL A 33 -16.44 -0.11 -2.63
N VAL A 34 -17.03 1.08 -2.66
CA VAL A 34 -16.36 2.28 -3.18
C VAL A 34 -16.39 3.40 -2.14
N VAL A 35 -15.25 3.67 -1.51
CA VAL A 35 -15.09 4.88 -0.69
C VAL A 35 -14.78 6.04 -1.63
N GLY A 36 -15.73 6.97 -1.78
CA GLY A 36 -15.56 8.14 -2.63
C GLY A 36 -14.45 9.10 -2.17
N PRO A 37 -14.04 10.05 -3.02
CA PRO A 37 -13.09 11.10 -2.62
C PRO A 37 -13.59 11.87 -1.40
N ASN A 38 -12.69 12.15 -0.44
CA ASN A 38 -13.03 12.72 0.88
C ASN A 38 -14.02 11.89 1.71
N GLY A 39 -14.38 10.69 1.23
CA GLY A 39 -15.24 9.77 1.93
C GLY A 39 -14.52 9.17 3.13
N LEU A 40 -15.31 8.79 4.13
CA LEU A 40 -14.89 8.00 5.26
C LEU A 40 -15.78 6.77 5.28
N LEU A 41 -15.19 5.58 5.27
CA LEU A 41 -15.88 4.33 5.56
C LEU A 41 -15.25 3.74 6.82
N THR A 42 -16.04 3.62 7.88
CA THR A 42 -15.64 2.92 9.10
C THR A 42 -16.42 1.63 9.24
N VAL A 43 -15.71 0.50 9.23
CA VAL A 43 -16.26 -0.81 9.60
C VAL A 43 -16.16 -0.92 11.12
N ALA A 44 -17.32 -0.94 11.78
CA ALA A 44 -17.41 -1.09 13.22
C ALA A 44 -16.83 -2.43 13.71
N ASN A 45 -16.45 -2.50 15.00
CA ASN A 45 -15.87 -3.69 15.60
C ASN A 45 -16.71 -4.95 15.31
N GLY A 46 -16.06 -6.04 14.89
CA GLY A 46 -16.74 -7.27 14.52
C GLY A 46 -17.44 -7.25 13.15
N GLY A 47 -17.35 -6.15 12.40
CA GLY A 47 -17.87 -6.04 11.04
C GLY A 47 -16.99 -6.76 10.02
N SER A 48 -17.41 -6.88 8.76
CA SER A 48 -16.57 -7.53 7.75
C SER A 48 -16.84 -7.01 6.35
N ILE A 49 -15.76 -6.79 5.60
CA ILE A 49 -15.81 -6.63 4.14
C ILE A 49 -15.29 -7.94 3.55
N ILE A 50 -16.16 -8.68 2.86
CA ILE A 50 -15.84 -10.00 2.31
C ILE A 50 -16.21 -9.99 0.84
N THR A 51 -15.23 -10.17 -0.03
CA THR A 51 -15.45 -10.19 -1.46
C THR A 51 -15.06 -11.57 -1.99
N PRO A 52 -15.94 -12.58 -1.91
CA PRO A 52 -15.54 -13.97 -2.18
C PRO A 52 -15.55 -14.33 -3.68
N ASN A 53 -16.14 -13.48 -4.54
CA ASN A 53 -16.36 -13.74 -5.95
C ASN A 53 -15.30 -13.11 -6.88
N GLN A 54 -15.14 -13.69 -8.07
CA GLN A 54 -14.18 -13.30 -9.14
C GLN A 54 -14.39 -11.93 -9.80
N ALA A 55 -15.21 -11.05 -9.22
CA ALA A 55 -15.51 -9.73 -9.81
C ALA A 55 -15.74 -8.61 -8.80
N GLY A 56 -15.65 -8.88 -7.49
CA GLY A 56 -15.86 -7.82 -6.52
C GLY A 56 -14.62 -6.94 -6.34
N ALA A 57 -14.83 -5.74 -5.82
CA ALA A 57 -13.76 -4.76 -5.72
C ALA A 57 -13.92 -3.88 -4.48
N VAL A 58 -12.81 -3.55 -3.83
CA VAL A 58 -12.75 -2.53 -2.80
C VAL A 58 -11.90 -1.38 -3.33
N VAL A 59 -12.55 -0.27 -3.66
CA VAL A 59 -11.92 0.93 -4.23
C VAL A 59 -11.99 2.05 -3.20
N VAL A 60 -10.83 2.53 -2.77
CA VAL A 60 -10.72 3.56 -1.74
C VAL A 60 -10.09 4.81 -2.34
N ASN A 61 -10.91 5.85 -2.52
CA ASN A 61 -10.51 7.19 -2.95
C ASN A 61 -10.46 8.19 -1.79
N GLY A 62 -10.91 7.78 -0.60
CA GLY A 62 -10.94 8.57 0.63
C GLY A 62 -10.22 7.85 1.76
N ASN A 63 -10.91 7.62 2.87
CA ASN A 63 -10.37 6.93 4.04
C ASN A 63 -11.20 5.70 4.40
N LEU A 64 -10.53 4.55 4.53
CA LEU A 64 -11.13 3.30 5.00
C LEU A 64 -10.54 2.95 6.37
N PHE A 65 -11.40 2.80 7.37
CA PHE A 65 -11.03 2.32 8.71
C PHE A 65 -11.73 1.00 8.98
N ILE A 66 -10.95 -0.03 9.25
CA ILE A 66 -11.45 -1.35 9.64
C ILE A 66 -11.08 -1.55 11.10
N ASN A 67 -12.06 -1.48 11.99
CA ASN A 67 -11.79 -1.50 13.42
C ASN A 67 -11.53 -2.91 13.94
N THR A 68 -11.08 -2.98 15.18
CA THR A 68 -10.73 -4.21 15.90
C THR A 68 -11.79 -5.29 15.81
N GLY A 69 -11.34 -6.52 15.56
CA GLY A 69 -12.19 -7.70 15.46
C GLY A 69 -12.95 -7.80 14.14
N SER A 70 -12.70 -6.88 13.21
CA SER A 70 -13.29 -6.93 11.86
C SER A 70 -12.42 -7.69 10.88
N THR A 71 -13.01 -8.10 9.76
CA THR A 71 -12.31 -8.85 8.70
C THR A 71 -12.35 -8.09 7.38
N LEU A 72 -11.20 -8.00 6.69
CA LEU A 72 -11.13 -7.73 5.26
C LEU A 72 -10.66 -8.99 4.55
N SER A 73 -11.52 -9.54 3.69
CA SER A 73 -11.22 -10.74 2.92
C SER A 73 -11.54 -10.51 1.45
N LEU A 74 -10.55 -10.73 0.59
CA LEU A 74 -10.69 -10.70 -0.87
C LEU A 74 -10.34 -12.08 -1.40
N GLY A 75 -11.31 -12.69 -2.08
CA GLY A 75 -11.18 -13.97 -2.72
C GLY A 75 -10.64 -13.86 -4.15
N PRO A 76 -10.48 -15.02 -4.80
CA PRO A 76 -10.03 -15.13 -6.18
C PRO A 76 -10.73 -14.15 -7.12
N GLY A 77 -9.96 -13.47 -7.97
CA GLY A 77 -10.43 -12.52 -8.98
C GLY A 77 -10.92 -11.17 -8.44
N SER A 78 -10.95 -10.97 -7.11
CA SER A 78 -11.28 -9.67 -6.53
C SER A 78 -10.15 -8.65 -6.67
N SER A 79 -10.49 -7.37 -6.55
CA SER A 79 -9.51 -6.29 -6.54
C SER A 79 -9.57 -5.41 -5.28
N PHE A 80 -8.40 -4.98 -4.81
CA PHE A 80 -8.24 -3.90 -3.85
C PHE A 80 -7.52 -2.75 -4.53
N THR A 81 -8.06 -1.54 -4.46
CA THR A 81 -7.42 -0.34 -5.01
C THR A 81 -7.44 0.77 -3.97
N LEU A 82 -6.26 1.25 -3.59
CA LEU A 82 -6.09 2.43 -2.76
C LEU A 82 -5.47 3.55 -3.61
N GLN A 83 -6.24 4.61 -3.87
CA GLN A 83 -5.79 5.70 -4.73
C GLN A 83 -4.79 6.63 -4.06
N THR A 84 -4.14 7.47 -4.86
CA THR A 84 -3.23 8.50 -4.38
C THR A 84 -3.93 9.45 -3.41
N GLY A 85 -3.29 9.72 -2.27
CA GLY A 85 -3.86 10.57 -1.21
C GLY A 85 -4.93 9.90 -0.35
N ALA A 86 -5.35 8.68 -0.68
CA ALA A 86 -6.24 7.87 0.13
C ALA A 86 -5.49 7.11 1.23
N SER A 87 -6.19 6.76 2.31
CA SER A 87 -5.65 5.94 3.39
C SER A 87 -6.56 4.76 3.72
N ALA A 88 -5.94 3.62 4.03
CA ALA A 88 -6.62 2.47 4.61
C ALA A 88 -5.92 2.10 5.91
N ILE A 89 -6.66 2.04 7.02
CA ILE A 89 -6.14 1.66 8.33
C ILE A 89 -6.94 0.46 8.83
N ILE A 90 -6.24 -0.63 9.08
CA ILE A 90 -6.81 -1.86 9.63
C ILE A 90 -6.29 -2.04 11.04
N SER A 91 -7.17 -1.89 12.01
CA SER A 91 -6.88 -1.98 13.44
C SER A 91 -7.01 -3.41 13.95
N ASN A 92 -6.06 -3.81 14.80
CA ASN A 92 -5.86 -5.13 15.40
C ASN A 92 -7.12 -5.89 15.77
N GLY A 93 -7.19 -7.20 15.51
CA GLY A 93 -8.18 -8.08 16.13
C GLY A 93 -8.64 -9.29 15.31
N PHE A 94 -8.29 -9.39 14.03
CA PHE A 94 -8.35 -10.61 13.21
C PHE A 94 -7.48 -10.48 11.93
N THR A 95 -7.32 -11.60 11.21
CA THR A 95 -6.54 -11.78 9.98
C THR A 95 -7.15 -11.03 8.80
N THR A 96 -6.36 -10.21 8.11
CA THR A 96 -6.69 -9.71 6.76
C THR A 96 -6.10 -10.65 5.73
N THR A 97 -6.93 -11.12 4.80
CA THR A 97 -6.50 -12.09 3.79
C THR A 97 -6.88 -11.61 2.39
N LEU A 98 -5.87 -11.41 1.55
CA LEU A 98 -6.04 -11.09 0.14
C LEU A 98 -5.46 -12.25 -0.68
N THR A 99 -6.33 -13.07 -1.28
CA THR A 99 -5.92 -14.31 -1.95
C THR A 99 -6.36 -14.32 -3.40
N ASN A 100 -5.42 -14.64 -4.31
CA ASN A 100 -5.66 -14.67 -5.75
C ASN A 100 -6.35 -13.38 -6.25
N SER A 101 -5.85 -12.25 -5.76
CA SER A 101 -6.46 -10.93 -5.94
C SER A 101 -5.50 -9.97 -6.64
N THR A 102 -6.04 -8.87 -7.19
CA THR A 102 -5.23 -7.75 -7.67
C THR A 102 -5.23 -6.64 -6.64
N VAL A 103 -4.07 -6.25 -6.14
CA VAL A 103 -3.90 -5.26 -5.07
C VAL A 103 -3.10 -4.09 -5.60
N THR A 104 -3.73 -2.93 -5.80
CA THR A 104 -3.07 -1.70 -6.23
C THR A 104 -3.05 -0.67 -5.10
N VAL A 105 -1.87 -0.17 -4.77
CA VAL A 105 -1.66 0.80 -3.70
C VAL A 105 -0.85 1.99 -4.20
N SER A 106 -1.54 3.12 -4.34
CA SER A 106 -0.97 4.43 -4.64
C SER A 106 -1.05 5.39 -3.42
N GLY A 107 -1.78 5.00 -2.38
CA GLY A 107 -1.90 5.70 -1.10
C GLY A 107 -1.14 5.02 0.05
N VAL A 108 -1.62 5.20 1.29
CA VAL A 108 -1.02 4.58 2.48
C VAL A 108 -1.94 3.51 3.05
N PHE A 109 -1.52 2.25 2.96
CA PHE A 109 -2.17 1.13 3.61
C PHE A 109 -1.44 0.81 4.92
N GLN A 110 -2.12 0.92 6.05
CA GLN A 110 -1.61 0.63 7.37
C GLN A 110 -2.32 -0.58 7.96
N SER A 111 -1.57 -1.61 8.33
CA SER A 111 -2.06 -2.75 9.10
C SER A 111 -1.48 -2.71 10.50
N PHE A 112 -2.34 -2.88 11.49
CA PHE A 112 -1.97 -3.12 12.87
C PHE A 112 -2.46 -4.51 13.26
N GLY A 113 -2.05 -5.57 12.56
CA GLY A 113 -2.50 -6.95 12.80
C GLY A 113 -1.79 -7.96 11.90
N GLU A 114 -2.40 -9.12 11.65
CA GLU A 114 -1.90 -10.06 10.63
C GLU A 114 -2.49 -9.72 9.26
N LEU A 115 -1.62 -9.39 8.30
CA LEU A 115 -1.96 -9.25 6.89
C LEU A 115 -1.27 -10.34 6.10
N THR A 116 -2.09 -11.18 5.46
CA THR A 116 -1.62 -12.22 4.54
C THR A 116 -2.10 -11.90 3.14
N ILE A 117 -1.15 -11.83 2.20
CA ILE A 117 -1.41 -11.71 0.78
C ILE A 117 -0.82 -12.93 0.09
N SER A 118 -1.68 -13.73 -0.56
CA SER A 118 -1.26 -14.96 -1.23
C SER A 118 -1.72 -15.01 -2.68
N ASP A 119 -0.92 -15.62 -3.54
CA ASP A 119 -1.29 -15.92 -4.94
C ASP A 119 -1.74 -14.68 -5.74
N SER A 120 -1.31 -13.49 -5.32
CA SER A 120 -1.88 -12.21 -5.76
C SER A 120 -0.90 -11.42 -6.63
N ILE A 121 -1.42 -10.45 -7.37
CA ILE A 121 -0.63 -9.43 -8.05
C ILE A 121 -0.70 -8.15 -7.23
N ILE A 122 0.44 -7.65 -6.77
CA ILE A 122 0.55 -6.43 -5.97
C ILE A 122 1.26 -5.36 -6.81
N ASN A 123 0.61 -4.21 -6.99
CA ASN A 123 1.16 -3.04 -7.68
C ASN A 123 1.26 -1.86 -6.70
N LEU A 124 2.48 -1.51 -6.30
CA LEU A 124 2.79 -0.36 -5.46
C LEU A 124 3.07 0.84 -6.37
N ALA A 125 2.02 1.54 -6.80
CA ALA A 125 2.08 2.68 -7.70
C ALA A 125 2.44 3.98 -6.96
N GLY A 126 3.61 3.99 -6.31
CA GLY A 126 4.08 5.08 -5.44
C GLY A 126 3.52 5.03 -4.01
N GLY A 127 2.61 4.10 -3.71
CA GLY A 127 2.03 3.91 -2.38
C GLY A 127 2.80 2.92 -1.50
N HIS A 128 2.37 2.85 -0.23
CA HIS A 128 3.06 2.07 0.79
C HIS A 128 2.14 1.15 1.57
N PHE A 129 2.63 -0.06 1.81
CA PHE A 129 2.14 -0.90 2.91
C PHE A 129 3.01 -0.63 4.13
N VAL A 130 2.38 -0.24 5.22
CA VAL A 130 3.04 0.04 6.49
C VAL A 130 2.49 -0.91 7.53
N ASN A 131 3.38 -1.72 8.09
CA ASN A 131 3.02 -2.62 9.19
C ASN A 131 3.36 -1.96 10.54
N GLY A 132 2.36 -1.85 11.41
CA GLY A 132 2.44 -1.21 12.72
C GLY A 132 3.19 -2.03 13.77
N PHE A 133 3.20 -1.57 15.02
CA PHE A 133 3.85 -2.32 16.09
C PHE A 133 3.12 -3.62 16.43
N GLY A 134 3.87 -4.72 16.58
CA GLY A 134 3.30 -6.02 16.94
C GLY A 134 2.45 -6.69 15.86
N SER A 135 2.66 -6.33 14.59
CA SER A 135 1.92 -6.81 13.43
C SER A 135 2.79 -7.66 12.51
N SER A 136 2.18 -8.45 11.63
CA SER A 136 2.88 -9.31 10.65
C SER A 136 2.34 -9.11 9.24
N LEU A 137 3.26 -9.05 8.28
CA LEU A 137 2.94 -8.97 6.86
C LEU A 137 3.58 -10.18 6.18
N THR A 138 2.72 -11.03 5.65
CA THR A 138 3.10 -12.25 4.96
C THR A 138 2.68 -12.14 3.51
N VAL A 139 3.65 -12.13 2.59
CA VAL A 139 3.41 -12.12 1.14
C VAL A 139 3.99 -13.39 0.54
N VAL A 140 3.12 -14.25 0.02
CA VAL A 140 3.47 -15.60 -0.44
C VAL A 140 2.96 -15.82 -1.85
N ASN A 141 3.77 -16.45 -2.70
CA ASN A 141 3.41 -16.80 -4.08
C ASN A 141 2.77 -15.64 -4.87
N SER A 142 3.21 -14.40 -4.59
CA SER A 142 2.62 -13.19 -5.14
C SER A 142 3.65 -12.44 -5.97
N VAL A 143 3.20 -11.80 -7.04
CA VAL A 143 4.06 -10.93 -7.87
C VAL A 143 3.94 -9.51 -7.34
N VAL A 144 5.06 -8.89 -6.93
CA VAL A 144 5.07 -7.48 -6.51
C VAL A 144 5.79 -6.64 -7.56
N THR A 145 5.09 -5.63 -8.06
CA THR A 145 5.68 -4.56 -8.86
C THR A 145 5.61 -3.27 -8.05
N ALA A 146 6.73 -2.56 -7.95
CA ALA A 146 6.77 -1.24 -7.35
C ALA A 146 7.22 -0.22 -8.40
N SER A 147 6.58 0.95 -8.41
CA SER A 147 6.99 2.10 -9.20
C SER A 147 7.11 3.33 -8.30
N GLY A 148 8.02 4.23 -8.64
CA GLY A 148 8.33 5.40 -7.81
C GLY A 148 8.92 5.01 -6.44
N SER A 149 8.52 5.73 -5.38
CA SER A 149 8.96 5.47 -4.01
C SER A 149 8.19 4.36 -3.29
N GLY A 150 7.26 3.67 -3.96
CA GLY A 150 6.35 2.71 -3.32
C GLY A 150 7.07 1.48 -2.74
N GLY A 151 6.57 0.93 -1.64
CA GLY A 151 7.23 -0.20 -0.97
C GLY A 151 6.51 -0.73 0.27
N PHE A 152 7.07 -1.80 0.84
CA PHE A 152 6.70 -2.32 2.16
C PHE A 152 7.57 -1.68 3.23
N ALA A 153 6.97 -1.14 4.28
CA ALA A 153 7.62 -0.60 5.44
C ALA A 153 7.13 -1.33 6.70
N SER A 154 8.02 -1.58 7.64
CA SER A 154 7.69 -2.19 8.92
C SER A 154 8.26 -1.35 10.05
N GLN A 155 7.43 -1.05 11.05
CA GLN A 155 7.84 -0.27 12.20
C GLN A 155 8.51 -1.14 13.28
N THR A 156 8.21 -2.44 13.36
CA THR A 156 8.87 -3.43 14.26
C THR A 156 8.62 -4.91 13.92
N GLY A 157 7.83 -5.23 12.88
CA GLY A 157 7.43 -6.60 12.52
C GLY A 157 8.26 -7.23 11.40
N ASN A 158 8.21 -8.56 11.27
CA ASN A 158 8.80 -9.26 10.13
C ASN A 158 7.96 -9.01 8.86
N VAL A 159 8.60 -8.56 7.79
CA VAL A 159 8.04 -8.62 6.43
C VAL A 159 8.59 -9.89 5.80
N VAL A 160 7.76 -10.92 5.67
CA VAL A 160 8.14 -12.16 5.00
C VAL A 160 7.61 -12.11 3.57
N ALA A 161 8.43 -11.60 2.66
CA ALA A 161 8.16 -11.56 1.22
C ALA A 161 8.90 -12.70 0.51
N LEU A 162 8.50 -13.94 0.78
CA LEU A 162 9.14 -15.13 0.21
C LEU A 162 8.64 -15.33 -1.23
N GLY A 163 9.42 -14.84 -2.20
CA GLY A 163 9.14 -14.97 -3.64
C GLY A 163 8.58 -13.72 -4.33
N ALA A 164 8.43 -12.60 -3.62
CA ALA A 164 7.68 -11.44 -4.09
C ALA A 164 8.50 -10.39 -4.87
N LEU A 165 9.83 -10.47 -4.86
CA LEU A 165 10.71 -9.47 -5.48
C LEU A 165 11.12 -9.85 -6.90
N THR A 166 10.18 -9.90 -7.85
CA THR A 166 10.55 -9.78 -9.27
C THR A 166 10.74 -8.30 -9.56
N SER A 167 11.91 -7.77 -9.17
CA SER A 167 12.31 -6.41 -9.50
C SER A 167 12.11 -6.16 -11.01
N SER A 168 11.34 -5.13 -11.34
CA SER A 168 11.31 -4.61 -12.72
C SER A 168 12.76 -4.33 -13.15
N PRO A 169 13.15 -4.73 -14.38
CA PRO A 169 14.49 -4.45 -14.89
C PRO A 169 14.61 -2.96 -15.16
N GLY A 170 15.13 -2.23 -14.19
CA GLY A 170 15.31 -0.79 -14.32
C GLY A 170 15.72 -0.16 -13.01
N LEU A 171 16.94 -0.48 -12.55
CA LEU A 171 17.82 0.29 -11.63
C LEU A 171 18.86 -0.58 -10.90
N ALA A 172 19.04 -1.85 -11.28
CA ALA A 172 20.27 -2.59 -10.97
C ALA A 172 21.41 -2.04 -11.86
N GLY A 173 21.96 -0.86 -11.56
CA GLY A 173 23.02 -0.31 -12.40
C GLY A 173 23.50 1.11 -12.17
N THR A 174 23.57 1.63 -10.94
CA THR A 174 24.46 2.78 -10.66
C THR A 174 25.19 2.72 -9.32
N ALA A 175 25.11 1.61 -8.57
CA ALA A 175 26.01 1.37 -7.43
C ALA A 175 27.48 1.11 -7.85
N GLY A 176 27.85 1.34 -9.12
CA GLY A 176 29.17 1.01 -9.67
C GLY A 176 29.65 1.88 -10.82
N ILE A 177 29.13 3.10 -10.99
CA ILE A 177 29.86 4.15 -11.72
C ILE A 177 29.99 5.33 -10.77
N GLN A 178 30.76 5.12 -9.69
CA GLN A 178 31.57 6.24 -9.24
C GLN A 178 32.42 6.62 -10.45
N PRO A 179 32.42 7.89 -10.92
CA PRO A 179 33.45 8.30 -11.85
C PRO A 179 34.77 7.93 -11.17
N GLN A 180 35.52 7.00 -11.75
CA GLN A 180 36.85 6.70 -11.25
C GLN A 180 37.65 7.97 -11.46
N LEU A 181 37.68 8.81 -10.44
CA LEU A 181 38.62 9.92 -10.35
C LEU A 181 39.99 9.24 -10.28
N ASN A 182 40.56 8.99 -11.46
CA ASN A 182 41.96 8.64 -11.58
C ASN A 182 42.74 9.72 -10.80
N VAL A 183 43.73 9.29 -10.04
CA VAL A 183 44.65 10.16 -9.31
C VAL A 183 45.20 11.28 -10.22
N ASP A 184 45.36 10.99 -11.52
CA ASP A 184 45.74 11.98 -12.53
C ASP A 184 44.68 13.10 -12.71
N GLY A 185 43.38 12.75 -12.73
CA GLY A 185 42.29 13.71 -12.83
C GLY A 185 42.07 14.53 -11.56
N LEU A 186 42.40 13.95 -10.38
CA LEU A 186 42.41 14.68 -9.12
C LEU A 186 43.58 15.68 -9.06
N LEU A 187 44.75 15.29 -9.58
CA LEU A 187 45.92 16.17 -9.68
C LEU A 187 45.73 17.30 -10.69
N GLU A 188 45.02 17.05 -11.79
CA GLU A 188 44.66 18.08 -12.76
C GLU A 188 43.68 19.09 -12.15
N TRP A 189 42.63 18.63 -11.45
CA TRP A 189 41.69 19.50 -10.75
C TRP A 189 42.37 20.38 -9.68
N ALA A 190 43.30 19.81 -8.91
CA ALA A 190 44.05 20.54 -7.89
C ALA A 190 44.97 21.64 -8.49
N ARG A 191 45.53 21.42 -9.69
CA ARG A 191 46.32 22.45 -10.39
C ARG A 191 45.46 23.57 -10.96
N THR A 192 44.26 23.25 -11.43
CA THR A 192 43.32 24.27 -11.94
C THR A 192 42.78 25.14 -10.80
N ALA A 193 42.55 24.56 -9.61
CA ALA A 193 42.14 25.29 -8.42
C ALA A 193 43.25 26.23 -7.89
N SER A 194 44.52 25.79 -7.87
CA SER A 194 45.63 26.63 -7.38
C SER A 194 46.04 27.76 -8.34
N ALA A 195 45.80 27.61 -9.65
CA ALA A 195 46.02 28.68 -10.62
C ALA A 195 44.97 29.81 -10.54
N ALA A 196 43.74 29.48 -10.14
CA ALA A 196 42.66 30.46 -9.98
C ALA A 196 42.89 31.42 -8.80
N ASP A 197 43.41 30.90 -7.67
CA ASP A 197 43.74 31.74 -6.50
C ASP A 197 44.96 32.65 -6.74
N LEU A 198 45.93 32.23 -7.55
CA LEU A 198 47.09 33.05 -7.89
C LEU A 198 46.76 34.18 -8.89
N ALA A 199 45.77 33.96 -9.77
CA ALA A 199 45.27 34.99 -10.68
C ALA A 199 44.39 36.04 -9.97
N GLY A 200 43.68 35.64 -8.91
CA GLY A 200 42.90 36.57 -8.06
C GLY A 200 43.76 37.43 -7.12
N ALA A 201 44.98 37.00 -6.79
CA ALA A 201 45.87 37.72 -5.87
C ALA A 201 46.80 38.74 -6.56
N LEU A 202 46.80 38.83 -7.90
CA LEU A 202 47.62 39.74 -8.70
C LEU A 202 46.79 40.79 -9.48
N GLY A 203 45.49 40.93 -9.17
CA GLY A 203 44.59 41.94 -9.72
C GLY A 203 44.36 43.12 -8.78
#